data_AF-A0A923WLA5-F1
#
_entry.id   AF-A0A923WLA5-F1
#
_cell.length_a   1.000
_cell.length_b   1.000
_cell.length_c   1.000
_cell.angle_alpha   90.00
_cell.angle_beta   90.00
_cell.angle_gamma   90.00
#
_symmetry.space_group_name_H-M   'P 1'
#
loop_
_entity.id
_entity.type
_entity.pdbx_description
1 polymer ?
#
loop_
_entity_poly.entity_id
_entity_poly.type
_entity_poly.pdbx_seq_one_letter_code
_entity_poly.pdbx_strand_id
1 'polypeptide(L)'
;PGESGKLVLRAVDGYAVTISVEKARRQRFMVATLLDGKPMPLGGLGPLWAPVDADRIGALVAMPLADRFAECPWALYHIEVQA
;
A
#
# COMPACT_ATOMS: atom_id res chain seq x y z
N PRO A 1 -8.31 15.93 -8.43
CA PRO A 1 -8.84 15.20 -7.26
C PRO A 1 -8.37 15.84 -5.94
N GLY A 2 -9.30 16.41 -5.16
CA GLY A 2 -9.04 16.90 -3.81
C GLY A 2 -8.98 15.75 -2.79
N GLU A 3 -9.00 16.06 -1.49
CA GLU A 3 -8.97 15.04 -0.43
C GLU A 3 -10.14 14.04 -0.46
N SER A 4 -11.26 14.41 -1.11
CA SER A 4 -12.44 13.56 -1.28
C SER A 4 -12.28 12.42 -2.30
N GLY A 5 -11.21 12.42 -3.09
CA GLY A 5 -10.98 11.40 -4.12
C GLY A 5 -10.61 10.03 -3.52
N LYS A 6 -10.69 9.00 -4.36
CA LYS A 6 -10.26 7.64 -4.03
C LYS A 6 -9.10 7.19 -4.92
N LEU A 7 -8.28 6.31 -4.38
CA LEU A 7 -7.22 5.60 -5.09
C LEU A 7 -7.58 4.12 -5.14
N VAL A 8 -7.54 3.52 -6.33
CA VAL A 8 -7.63 2.07 -6.50
C VAL A 8 -6.24 1.52 -6.80
N LEU A 9 -5.76 0.62 -5.96
CA LEU A 9 -4.45 -0.03 -6.08
C LEU A 9 -4.68 -1.50 -6.46
N ARG A 10 -3.99 -2.00 -7.51
CA ARG A 10 -4.15 -3.39 -7.97
C ARG A 10 -2.83 -4.14 -7.99
N ALA A 11 -2.88 -5.37 -7.48
CA ALA A 11 -1.81 -6.36 -7.51
C ALA A 11 -1.99 -7.34 -8.68
N VAL A 12 -0.88 -7.93 -9.15
CA VAL A 12 -0.90 -8.84 -10.31
C VAL A 12 -1.69 -10.14 -10.09
N ASP A 13 -1.95 -10.54 -8.83
CA ASP A 13 -2.72 -11.73 -8.47
C ASP A 13 -4.25 -11.51 -8.50
N GLY A 14 -4.69 -10.31 -8.87
CA GLY A 14 -6.10 -9.91 -8.91
C GLY A 14 -6.58 -9.23 -7.63
N TYR A 15 -5.75 -9.14 -6.59
CA TYR A 15 -6.07 -8.38 -5.38
C TYR A 15 -6.15 -6.87 -5.66
N ALA A 16 -7.14 -6.20 -5.10
CA ALA A 16 -7.32 -4.76 -5.24
C ALA A 16 -7.86 -4.12 -3.97
N VAL A 17 -7.40 -2.91 -3.70
CA VAL A 17 -7.87 -2.09 -2.56
C VAL A 17 -8.27 -0.71 -3.04
N THR A 18 -9.29 -0.14 -2.39
CA THR A 18 -9.71 1.23 -2.59
C THR A 18 -9.50 2.01 -1.31
N ILE A 19 -8.68 3.05 -1.35
CA ILE A 19 -8.38 3.92 -0.19
C ILE A 19 -8.73 5.37 -0.53
N SER A 20 -9.10 6.18 0.46
CA SER A 20 -9.26 7.63 0.23
C SER A 20 -7.90 8.31 0.06
N VAL A 21 -7.86 9.39 -0.71
CA VAL A 21 -6.65 10.23 -0.85
C VAL A 21 -6.22 10.78 0.52
N GLU A 22 -7.18 11.18 1.36
CA GLU A 22 -6.94 11.62 2.74
C GLU A 22 -6.21 10.54 3.57
N LYS A 23 -6.70 9.29 3.54
CA LYS A 23 -6.08 8.17 4.26
C LYS A 23 -4.68 7.90 3.74
N ALA A 24 -4.51 7.85 2.42
CA ALA A 24 -3.21 7.62 1.78
C ALA A 24 -2.16 8.65 2.23
N ARG A 25 -2.56 9.93 2.31
CA ARG A 25 -1.71 11.01 2.80
C ARG A 25 -1.44 10.92 4.30
N ARG A 26 -2.47 10.74 5.12
CA ARG A 26 -2.37 10.67 6.58
C ARG A 26 -1.47 9.52 7.04
N GLN A 27 -1.62 8.35 6.44
CA GLN A 27 -0.84 7.15 6.75
C GLN A 27 0.49 7.07 5.99
N ARG A 28 0.77 8.05 5.12
CA ARG A 28 2.00 8.13 4.32
C ARG A 28 2.27 6.85 3.54
N PHE A 29 1.28 6.39 2.78
CA PHE A 29 1.48 5.30 1.83
C PHE A 29 2.66 5.62 0.89
N MET A 30 3.44 4.58 0.61
CA MET A 30 4.59 4.64 -0.29
C MET A 30 4.41 3.65 -1.42
N VAL A 31 5.05 3.93 -2.56
CA VAL A 31 5.34 2.89 -3.55
C VAL A 31 6.79 2.50 -3.35
N ALA A 32 7.01 1.41 -2.62
CA ALA A 32 8.33 0.89 -2.35
C ALA A 32 8.85 0.13 -3.57
N THR A 33 10.05 0.48 -4.02
CA THR A 33 10.80 -0.21 -5.07
C THR A 33 11.98 -1.00 -4.50
N LEU A 34 12.33 -0.72 -3.25
CA LEU A 34 13.43 -1.34 -2.51
C LEU A 34 12.93 -1.90 -1.19
N LEU A 35 13.54 -3.00 -0.75
CA LEU A 35 13.42 -3.56 0.59
C LEU A 35 14.84 -3.75 1.14
N ASP A 36 15.11 -3.25 2.34
CA ASP A 36 16.44 -3.25 2.97
C ASP A 36 17.55 -2.70 2.05
N GLY A 37 17.22 -1.64 1.30
CA GLY A 37 18.12 -0.98 0.36
C GLY A 37 18.40 -1.76 -0.93
N LYS A 38 17.74 -2.90 -1.16
CA LYS A 38 17.91 -3.73 -2.35
C LYS A 38 16.65 -3.73 -3.23
N PRO A 39 16.79 -3.84 -4.56
CA PRO A 39 15.64 -4.04 -5.44
C PRO A 39 14.83 -5.27 -5.02
N MET A 40 13.50 -5.14 -4.98
CA MET A 40 12.65 -6.30 -4.70
C MET A 40 12.57 -7.21 -5.94
N PRO A 41 12.74 -8.53 -5.78
CA PRO A 41 12.59 -9.48 -6.88
C PRO A 41 11.12 -9.58 -7.31
N LEU A 42 10.88 -10.23 -8.45
CA LEU A 42 9.53 -10.64 -8.82
C LEU A 42 9.06 -11.76 -7.87
N GLY A 43 7.88 -11.60 -7.26
CA GLY A 43 7.35 -12.49 -6.23
C GLY A 43 7.61 -11.98 -4.80
N GLY A 44 6.98 -12.61 -3.81
CA GLY A 44 6.97 -12.10 -2.43
C GLY A 44 6.24 -10.74 -2.38
N LEU A 45 6.94 -9.68 -1.98
CA LEU A 45 6.39 -8.31 -1.94
C LEU A 45 6.63 -7.50 -3.24
N GLY A 46 7.47 -7.99 -4.15
CA GLY A 46 7.98 -7.21 -5.28
C GLY A 46 7.30 -7.46 -6.63
N PRO A 47 7.70 -6.70 -7.67
CA PRO A 47 8.79 -5.70 -7.67
C PRO A 47 8.38 -4.34 -7.08
N LEU A 48 7.07 -4.11 -6.90
CA LEU A 48 6.51 -2.91 -6.29
C LEU A 48 5.57 -3.30 -5.16
N TRP A 49 5.69 -2.63 -4.02
CA TRP A 49 4.80 -2.81 -2.88
C TRP A 49 4.20 -1.45 -2.49
N ALA A 50 2.96 -1.43 -2.01
CA ALA A 50 2.30 -0.21 -1.54
C ALA A 50 2.18 -0.11 0.00
N PRO A 51 3.29 -0.08 0.78
CA PRO A 51 3.22 -0.13 2.24
C PRO A 51 2.91 1.21 2.90
N VAL A 52 2.51 1.12 4.16
CA VAL A 52 2.65 2.16 5.19
C VAL A 52 3.67 1.72 6.24
N ASP A 53 4.23 2.67 6.99
CA ASP A 53 4.98 2.35 8.21
C ASP A 53 3.99 2.01 9.34
N ALA A 54 3.55 0.75 9.38
CA ALA A 54 2.50 0.29 10.28
C ALA A 54 2.87 0.43 11.77
N ASP A 55 4.15 0.36 12.10
CA ASP A 55 4.64 0.49 13.48
C ASP A 55 4.52 1.92 14.01
N ARG A 56 4.41 2.91 13.11
CA ARG A 56 4.15 4.32 13.47
C ARG A 56 2.66 4.67 13.55
N ILE A 57 1.76 3.73 13.26
CA ILE A 57 0.32 3.97 13.26
C ILE A 57 -0.29 3.19 14.41
N GLY A 58 -0.71 3.89 15.47
CA GLY A 58 -1.23 3.29 16.71
C GLY A 58 -2.34 2.25 16.50
N ALA A 59 -3.25 2.49 15.55
CA ALA A 59 -4.31 1.54 15.23
C ALA A 59 -3.81 0.26 14.54
N LEU A 60 -2.73 0.33 13.76
CA LEU A 60 -2.19 -0.83 13.03
C LEU A 60 -1.21 -1.62 13.90
N VAL A 61 -0.35 -0.96 14.69
CA VAL A 61 0.60 -1.67 15.57
C VAL A 61 -0.12 -2.54 16.62
N ALA A 62 -1.34 -2.18 17.00
CA ALA A 62 -2.18 -2.99 17.89
C ALA A 62 -2.76 -4.25 17.23
N MET A 63 -2.75 -4.35 15.90
CA MET A 63 -3.23 -5.52 15.16
C MET A 63 -2.16 -6.63 15.11
N PRO A 64 -2.58 -7.91 14.95
CA PRO A 64 -1.68 -8.99 14.58
C PRO A 64 -0.87 -8.62 13.32
N LEU A 65 0.40 -9.05 13.25
CA LEU A 65 1.32 -8.65 12.19
C LEU A 65 0.77 -8.90 10.78
N ALA A 66 0.09 -10.03 10.58
CA ALA A 66 -0.50 -10.41 9.30
C ALA A 66 -1.59 -9.42 8.82
N ASP A 67 -2.29 -8.76 9.74
CA ASP A 67 -3.42 -7.88 9.42
C ASP A 67 -2.99 -6.43 9.18
N ARG A 68 -1.79 -6.04 9.64
CA ARG A 68 -1.29 -4.65 9.55
C ARG A 68 -1.16 -4.15 8.11
N PHE A 69 -0.93 -5.06 7.18
CA PHE A 69 -0.64 -4.76 5.78
C PHE A 69 -1.76 -5.18 4.84
N ALA A 70 -2.97 -5.44 5.37
CA ALA A 70 -4.10 -5.86 4.55
C ALA A 70 -4.33 -4.92 3.36
N GLU A 71 -4.23 -3.60 3.55
CA GLU A 71 -4.41 -2.62 2.46
C GLU A 71 -3.15 -2.30 1.65
N CYS A 72 -2.08 -3.09 1.80
CA CYS A 72 -0.78 -2.84 1.17
C CYS A 72 -0.51 -3.89 0.07
N PRO A 73 -1.10 -3.74 -1.14
CA PRO A 73 -0.94 -4.71 -2.21
C PRO A 73 0.52 -4.87 -2.61
N TRP A 74 0.96 -6.13 -2.68
CA TRP A 74 2.25 -6.54 -3.25
C TRP A 74 2.14 -6.65 -4.77
N ALA A 75 3.29 -6.67 -5.46
CA ALA A 75 3.35 -6.64 -6.92
C ALA A 75 2.37 -5.63 -7.54
N LEU A 76 2.36 -4.41 -7.00
CA LEU A 76 1.51 -3.33 -7.48
C LEU A 76 1.81 -3.03 -8.95
N TYR A 77 0.79 -3.07 -9.82
CA TYR A 77 0.96 -2.77 -11.25
C TYR A 77 0.08 -1.62 -11.75
N HIS A 78 -0.90 -1.18 -10.94
CA HIS A 78 -1.85 -0.16 -11.36
C HIS A 78 -2.33 0.70 -10.18
N ILE A 79 -2.39 2.01 -10.42
CA ILE A 79 -2.96 3.02 -9.53
C ILE A 79 -3.95 3.85 -10.34
N GLU A 80 -5.21 3.86 -9.92
CA GLU A 80 -6.26 4.67 -10.51
C GLU A 80 -6.68 5.77 -9.54
N VAL A 81 -7.01 6.94 -10.08
CA VAL A 81 -7.59 8.03 -9.31
C VAL A 81 -9.05 8.21 -9.70
N GLN A 82 -9.93 8.11 -8.72
CA GLN A 82 -11.37 8.32 -8.87
C GLN A 82 -11.76 9.63 -8.18
N ALA A 83 -12.54 10.45 -8.90
CA ALA A 83 -13.01 11.77 -8.44
C ALA A 83 -14.28 11.66 -7.58
#